data_AF-A0A351RUD7-F1
#
_entry.id   AF-A0A351RUD7-F1
#
_cell.length_a   1.000
_cell.length_b   1.000
_cell.length_c   1.000
_cell.angle_alpha   90.00
_cell.angle_beta   90.00
_cell.angle_gamma   90.00
#
_symmetry.space_group_name_H-M   'P 1'
#
loop_
_entity.id
_entity.type
_entity.pdbx_description
1 polymer ?
#
loop_
_entity_poly.entity_id
_entity_poly.type
_entity_poly.pdbx_seq_one_letter_code
_entity_poly.pdbx_strand_id
1 'polypeptide(L)'
;MEEASFNCHKCGNCCSDPDGWVYLDNEDIKRLALFFNLQPFEFTAKYVKHYKGNAVLSAPDFNPDCYFDKNQRLCKIYSARPRQCRTFPFWLNYCPTADSKQQLYLSCQGYRELCLKGKQDIAFPNPALAGFLTSSKLQLI
;
A
#
# COMPACT_ATOMS: atom_id res chain seq x y z
N MET A 1 1.11 -27.66 -2.90
CA MET A 1 0.62 -26.55 -3.75
C MET A 1 1.22 -25.30 -3.17
N GLU A 2 2.06 -24.60 -3.90
CA GLU A 2 2.66 -23.34 -3.43
C GLU A 2 1.62 -22.23 -3.68
N GLU A 3 1.03 -21.70 -2.61
CA GLU A 3 0.16 -20.53 -2.69
C GLU A 3 0.99 -19.34 -3.18
N ALA A 4 0.51 -18.67 -4.23
CA ALA A 4 1.18 -17.49 -4.73
C ALA A 4 1.12 -16.38 -3.65
N SER A 5 2.26 -16.01 -3.08
CA SER A 5 2.37 -14.95 -2.08
C SER A 5 2.80 -13.63 -2.71
N PHE A 6 2.17 -12.52 -2.32
CA PHE A 6 2.62 -11.20 -2.72
C PHE A 6 3.98 -10.85 -2.12
N ASN A 7 4.88 -10.30 -2.94
CA ASN A 7 6.16 -9.78 -2.49
C ASN A 7 6.25 -8.26 -2.71
N CYS A 8 6.56 -7.53 -1.64
CA CYS A 8 6.75 -6.08 -1.72
C CYS A 8 8.16 -5.76 -2.23
N HIS A 9 8.25 -5.16 -3.41
CA HIS A 9 9.51 -4.74 -4.05
C HIS A 9 10.15 -3.48 -3.42
N LYS A 10 9.61 -2.99 -2.30
CA LYS A 10 10.09 -1.77 -1.61
C LYS A 10 10.20 -0.55 -2.53
N CYS A 11 9.37 -0.48 -3.57
CA CYS A 11 9.41 0.61 -4.55
C CYS A 11 8.97 1.95 -3.96
N GLY A 12 8.22 1.95 -2.86
CA GLY A 12 7.72 3.15 -2.19
C GLY A 12 6.38 3.68 -2.68
N ASN A 13 5.84 3.19 -3.80
CA ASN A 13 4.64 3.75 -4.43
C ASN A 13 3.41 3.79 -3.51
N CYS A 14 3.13 2.69 -2.80
CA CYS A 14 2.00 2.64 -1.86
C CYS A 14 2.28 3.33 -0.52
N CYS A 15 3.55 3.57 -0.18
CA CYS A 15 3.94 4.25 1.06
C CYS A 15 4.00 5.77 0.91
N SER A 16 4.07 6.26 -0.33
CA SER A 16 4.16 7.69 -0.66
C SER A 16 2.86 8.26 -1.21
N ASP A 17 1.75 7.53 -1.05
CA ASP A 17 0.42 8.00 -1.47
C ASP A 17 0.01 9.20 -0.60
N PRO A 18 -0.18 10.40 -1.16
CA PRO A 18 -0.53 11.59 -0.39
C PRO A 18 -1.90 11.47 0.29
N ASP A 19 -2.79 10.63 -0.26
CA ASP A 19 -4.11 10.36 0.28
C ASP A 19 -4.14 9.09 1.15
N GLY A 20 -2.96 8.51 1.42
CA GLY A 20 -2.78 7.24 2.11
C GLY A 20 -3.17 7.29 3.59
N TRP A 21 -3.93 6.28 4.02
CA TRP A 21 -4.25 6.05 5.42
C TRP A 21 -3.59 4.78 5.93
N VAL A 22 -3.05 4.82 7.13
CA VAL A 22 -2.48 3.66 7.82
C VAL A 22 -3.19 3.48 9.15
N TYR A 23 -4.18 2.59 9.16
CA TYR A 23 -4.92 2.19 10.33
C TYR A 23 -4.13 1.16 11.15
N LEU A 24 -4.33 1.21 12.46
CA LEU A 24 -3.70 0.31 13.41
C LEU A 24 -4.75 -0.50 14.16
N ASP A 25 -4.48 -1.79 14.34
CA ASP A 25 -5.10 -2.57 15.41
C ASP A 25 -4.24 -2.57 16.69
N ASN A 26 -4.74 -3.20 17.76
CA ASN A 26 -4.03 -3.26 19.03
C ASN A 26 -2.69 -4.02 18.93
N GLU A 27 -2.58 -5.00 18.02
CA GLU A 27 -1.35 -5.75 17.81
C GLU A 27 -0.33 -4.93 17.00
N ASP A 28 -0.80 -4.05 16.10
CA ASP A 28 0.03 -3.05 15.44
C ASP A 28 0.63 -2.07 16.45
N ILE A 29 -0.17 -1.56 17.38
CA ILE A 29 0.29 -0.64 18.43
C ILE A 29 1.38 -1.32 19.28
N LYS A 30 1.15 -2.55 19.76
CA LYS A 30 2.15 -3.29 20.55
C LYS A 30 3.45 -3.50 19.77
N ARG A 31 3.35 -3.92 18.50
CA ARG A 31 4.50 -4.18 17.65
C ARG A 31 5.32 -2.93 17.35
N LEU A 32 4.65 -1.81 17.07
CA LEU A 32 5.31 -0.54 16.80
C LEU A 32 5.92 0.03 18.08
N ALA A 33 5.22 -0.04 19.22
CA ALA A 33 5.75 0.35 20.51
C ALA A 33 7.05 -0.40 20.84
N LEU A 34 7.05 -1.73 20.64
CA LEU A 34 8.25 -2.55 20.79
C LEU A 34 9.38 -2.12 19.85
N PHE A 35 9.08 -1.83 18.58
CA PHE A 35 10.06 -1.36 17.61
C PHE A 35 10.72 -0.03 18.03
N PHE A 36 9.96 0.87 18.63
CA PHE A 36 10.46 2.15 19.14
C PHE A 36 11.00 2.09 20.57
N ASN A 37 11.00 0.91 21.21
CA ASN A 37 11.37 0.72 22.61
C ASN A 37 10.56 1.61 23.58
N LEU A 38 9.25 1.63 23.38
CA LEU A 38 8.28 2.39 24.17
C LEU A 38 7.21 1.47 24.75
N GLN A 39 6.54 1.92 25.81
CA GLN A 39 5.29 1.30 26.25
C GLN A 39 4.16 1.61 25.25
N PRO A 40 3.15 0.73 25.10
CA PRO A 40 2.04 0.94 24.18
C PRO A 40 1.31 2.28 24.37
N PHE A 41 1.14 2.73 25.63
CA PHE A 41 0.48 4.00 25.92
C PHE A 41 1.33 5.20 25.50
N GLU A 42 2.65 5.15 25.66
CA GLU A 42 3.58 6.20 25.24
C GLU A 42 3.63 6.30 23.71
N PHE A 43 3.68 5.15 23.03
CA PHE A 43 3.64 5.08 21.58
C PHE A 43 2.33 5.69 21.05
N THR A 44 1.20 5.30 21.64
CA THR A 44 -0.12 5.80 21.26
C THR A 44 -0.21 7.32 21.44
N ALA A 45 0.21 7.83 22.59
CA ALA A 45 0.18 9.26 22.89
C ALA A 45 1.04 10.09 21.93
N LYS A 46 2.16 9.53 21.45
CA LYS A 46 3.13 10.26 20.62
C LYS A 46 2.88 10.16 19.12
N TYR A 47 2.34 9.04 18.65
CA TYR A 47 2.36 8.70 17.23
C TYR A 47 1.01 8.29 16.64
N VAL A 48 -0.05 8.21 17.45
CA VAL A 48 -1.36 7.72 17.00
C VAL A 48 -2.41 8.81 17.15
N LYS A 49 -3.16 9.05 16.07
CA LYS A 49 -4.38 9.87 16.06
C LYS A 49 -5.60 8.96 16.03
N HIS A 50 -6.69 9.35 16.67
CA HIS A 50 -7.97 8.66 16.55
C HIS A 50 -8.86 9.38 15.55
N TYR A 51 -9.39 8.65 14.56
CA TYR A 51 -10.30 9.17 13.55
C TYR A 51 -11.52 8.25 13.42
N LYS A 52 -12.71 8.79 13.69
CA LYS A 52 -13.99 8.05 13.67
C LYS A 52 -13.92 6.73 14.47
N GLY A 53 -13.29 6.76 15.63
CA GLY A 53 -13.13 5.59 16.50
C GLY A 53 -12.00 4.62 16.12
N ASN A 54 -11.26 4.87 15.04
CA ASN A 54 -10.12 4.03 14.63
C ASN A 54 -8.79 4.68 14.99
N ALA A 55 -7.81 3.87 15.38
CA ALA A 55 -6.43 4.30 15.58
C ALA A 55 -5.71 4.43 14.22
N VAL A 56 -5.00 5.54 14.02
CA VAL A 56 -4.37 5.91 12.76
C VAL A 56 -2.93 6.36 13.01
N LEU A 57 -1.99 5.76 12.28
CA LEU A 57 -0.57 6.11 12.28
C LEU A 57 -0.24 7.20 11.27
N SER A 58 -0.99 7.26 10.17
CA SER A 58 -0.82 8.19 9.05
C SER A 58 -2.15 8.49 8.41
N ALA A 59 -2.39 9.76 8.13
CA ALA A 59 -3.48 10.31 7.36
C ALA A 59 -2.97 11.53 6.58
N PRO A 60 -3.70 12.02 5.56
CA PRO A 60 -3.26 13.17 4.76
C PRO A 60 -2.95 14.42 5.60
N ASP A 61 -3.69 14.61 6.69
CA ASP A 61 -3.55 15.74 7.61
C ASP A 61 -2.73 15.42 8.88
N PHE A 62 -2.17 14.21 9.00
CA PHE A 62 -1.48 13.75 10.20
C PHE A 62 -0.43 12.69 9.90
N ASN A 63 0.85 13.03 10.13
CA ASN A 63 1.98 12.14 9.86
C ASN A 63 1.90 11.48 8.46
N PRO A 64 1.68 12.25 7.37
CA PRO A 64 1.30 11.73 6.06
C PRO A 64 2.34 10.80 5.44
N ASP A 65 3.56 10.81 5.97
CA ASP A 65 4.66 9.99 5.47
C ASP A 65 4.91 8.74 6.32
N CYS A 66 4.24 8.51 7.45
CA CYS A 66 4.32 7.25 8.22
C CYS A 66 5.75 6.67 8.40
N TYR A 67 6.77 7.51 8.60
CA TYR A 67 8.21 7.14 8.63
C TYR A 67 8.81 6.61 7.31
N PHE A 68 8.18 6.87 6.19
CA PHE A 68 8.73 6.71 4.86
C PHE A 68 9.69 7.86 4.55
N ASP A 69 10.93 7.51 4.24
CA ASP A 69 11.91 8.46 3.73
C ASP A 69 11.68 8.66 2.23
N LYS A 70 11.11 9.80 1.84
CA LYS A 70 10.85 10.10 0.42
C LYS A 70 12.13 10.21 -0.40
N ASN A 71 13.21 10.73 0.18
CA ASN A 71 14.48 10.91 -0.51
C ASN A 71 15.15 9.56 -0.80
N GLN A 72 15.15 8.68 0.19
CA GLN A 72 15.74 7.34 0.06
C GLN A 72 14.77 6.28 -0.47
N ARG A 73 13.49 6.65 -0.65
CA ARG A 73 12.36 5.76 -0.96
C ARG A 73 12.27 4.55 -0.04
N LEU A 74 12.50 4.75 1.26
CA LEU A 74 12.65 3.67 2.24
C LEU A 74 11.64 3.77 3.38
N CYS A 75 10.98 2.66 3.71
CA CYS A 75 10.18 2.56 4.93
C CYS A 75 11.07 2.28 6.15
N LYS A 76 11.18 3.23 7.09
CA LYS A 76 12.03 3.09 8.28
C LYS A 76 11.52 2.03 9.27
N ILE A 77 10.22 1.72 9.21
CA ILE A 77 9.56 0.71 10.06
C ILE A 77 9.26 -0.60 9.32
N TYR A 78 9.99 -0.92 8.24
CA TYR A 78 9.63 -2.04 7.35
C TYR A 78 9.43 -3.39 8.06
N SER A 79 10.26 -3.69 9.07
CA SER A 79 10.19 -4.90 9.88
C SER A 79 9.01 -4.91 10.87
N ALA A 80 8.52 -3.73 11.26
CA ALA A 80 7.42 -3.53 12.20
C ALA A 80 6.10 -3.10 11.53
N ARG A 81 6.07 -3.06 10.19
CA ARG A 81 4.92 -2.61 9.38
C ARG A 81 3.58 -3.04 9.95
N PRO A 82 2.59 -2.13 10.02
CA PRO A 82 1.21 -2.44 10.38
C PRO A 82 0.62 -3.57 9.51
N ARG A 83 -0.42 -4.21 10.03
CA ARG A 83 -1.13 -5.29 9.34
C ARG A 83 -1.60 -4.84 7.97
N GLN A 84 -2.19 -3.64 7.86
CA GLN A 84 -2.63 -3.07 6.58
C GLN A 84 -1.49 -2.98 5.54
N CYS A 85 -0.28 -2.59 5.95
CA CYS A 85 0.87 -2.51 5.06
C CYS A 85 1.45 -3.89 4.70
N ARG A 86 1.28 -4.90 5.56
CA ARG A 86 1.73 -6.29 5.32
C ARG A 86 0.79 -7.06 4.41
N THR A 87 -0.51 -6.83 4.57
CA THR A 87 -1.55 -7.53 3.82
C THR A 87 -1.90 -6.85 2.52
N PHE A 88 -1.33 -5.67 2.22
CA PHE A 88 -1.47 -5.05 0.91
C PHE A 88 -1.10 -6.05 -0.21
N PRO A 89 -1.89 -6.14 -1.30
CA PRO A 89 -3.13 -5.41 -1.58
C PRO A 89 -4.43 -6.13 -1.15
N PHE A 90 -4.35 -7.20 -0.37
CA PHE A 90 -5.48 -8.05 0.07
C PHE A 90 -6.08 -7.61 1.42
N TRP A 91 -6.59 -6.39 1.48
CA TRP A 91 -7.32 -5.95 2.66
C TRP A 91 -8.65 -6.72 2.76
N LEU A 92 -8.89 -7.42 3.87
CA LEU A 92 -10.00 -8.38 4.06
C LEU A 92 -11.40 -7.79 3.81
N ASN A 93 -11.57 -6.47 3.90
CA ASN A 93 -12.85 -5.78 3.72
C ASN A 93 -12.89 -4.88 2.48
N TYR A 94 -11.93 -5.04 1.55
CA TYR A 94 -11.87 -4.28 0.31
C TYR A 94 -12.14 -5.21 -0.87
N CYS A 95 -13.28 -5.01 -1.53
CA CYS A 95 -13.56 -5.64 -2.82
C CYS A 95 -13.21 -4.63 -3.93
N PRO A 96 -12.02 -4.70 -4.55
CA PRO A 96 -11.62 -3.75 -5.57
C PRO A 96 -12.51 -3.87 -6.82
N THR A 97 -12.86 -2.73 -7.41
CA THR A 97 -13.48 -2.68 -8.74
C THR A 97 -12.50 -3.19 -9.81
N ALA A 98 -12.99 -3.51 -11.00
CA ALA A 98 -12.14 -3.88 -12.13
C ALA A 98 -11.07 -2.80 -12.42
N ASP A 99 -11.47 -1.53 -12.38
CA ASP A 99 -10.57 -0.38 -12.59
C ASP A 99 -9.50 -0.30 -11.51
N SER A 100 -9.86 -0.48 -10.23
CA SER A 100 -8.89 -0.50 -9.13
C SER A 100 -7.89 -1.65 -9.26
N LYS A 101 -8.33 -2.84 -9.70
CA LYS A 101 -7.42 -3.96 -9.99
C LYS A 101 -6.48 -3.64 -11.15
N GLN A 102 -6.98 -3.02 -12.22
CA GLN A 102 -6.17 -2.63 -13.37
C GLN A 102 -5.13 -1.56 -13.00
N GLN A 103 -5.53 -0.52 -12.27
CA GLN A 103 -4.61 0.52 -11.81
C GLN A 103 -3.53 -0.06 -10.89
N LEU A 104 -3.89 -1.01 -10.03
CA LEU A 104 -2.94 -1.70 -9.17
C LEU A 104 -1.98 -2.58 -9.98
N TYR A 105 -2.45 -3.28 -11.01
CA TYR A 105 -1.62 -4.06 -11.94
C TYR A 105 -0.60 -3.18 -12.69
N LEU A 106 -1.02 -1.97 -13.07
CA LEU A 106 -0.15 -1.00 -13.75
C LEU A 106 0.86 -0.36 -12.79
N SER A 107 0.49 -0.08 -11.54
CA SER A 107 1.29 0.69 -10.58
C SER A 107 2.15 -0.15 -9.63
N CYS A 108 1.84 -1.44 -9.42
CA CYS A 108 2.53 -2.31 -8.47
C CYS A 108 3.11 -3.57 -9.13
N GLN A 109 4.44 -3.63 -9.22
CA GLN A 109 5.16 -4.80 -9.76
C GLN A 109 4.84 -6.09 -8.97
N GLY A 110 4.83 -6.04 -7.64
CA GLY A 110 4.55 -7.23 -6.83
C GLY A 110 3.15 -7.79 -7.04
N TYR A 111 2.17 -6.92 -7.28
CA TYR A 111 0.81 -7.36 -7.62
C TYR A 111 0.78 -7.94 -9.02
N ARG A 112 1.40 -7.28 -10.01
CA ARG A 112 1.53 -7.79 -11.37
C ARG A 112 2.12 -9.20 -11.42
N GLU A 113 3.23 -9.42 -10.72
CA GLU A 113 3.87 -10.74 -10.64
C GLU A 113 2.96 -11.79 -10.01
N LEU A 114 2.21 -11.42 -8.97
CA LEU A 114 1.23 -12.32 -8.37
C LEU A 114 0.13 -12.71 -9.38
N CYS A 115 -0.41 -11.73 -10.11
CA CYS A 115 -1.43 -11.96 -11.14
C CYS A 115 -0.94 -12.91 -12.23
N LEU A 116 0.33 -12.76 -12.66
CA LEU A 116 0.95 -13.62 -13.67
C LEU A 116 1.25 -15.04 -13.15
N LYS A 117 1.53 -15.18 -11.85
CA LYS A 117 1.86 -16.48 -11.22
C LYS A 117 0.64 -17.33 -10.86
N GLY A 118 -0.56 -16.76 -10.67
CA GLY A 118 -1.70 -17.56 -10.24
C GLY A 118 -3.07 -16.90 -10.36
N LYS A 119 -3.93 -17.47 -11.24
CA LYS A 119 -5.36 -17.76 -11.05
C LYS A 119 -6.19 -16.85 -10.10
N GLN A 120 -6.11 -15.54 -10.25
CA GLN A 120 -7.22 -14.68 -9.84
C GLN A 120 -7.98 -14.32 -11.10
N ASP A 121 -9.31 -14.48 -11.08
CA ASP A 121 -10.22 -13.91 -12.08
C ASP A 121 -10.14 -12.39 -11.98
N ILE A 122 -9.07 -11.84 -12.53
CA ILE A 122 -9.00 -10.45 -12.93
C ILE A 122 -9.70 -10.46 -14.27
N ALA A 123 -11.02 -10.26 -14.26
CA ALA A 123 -11.72 -9.81 -15.44
C ALA A 123 -11.06 -8.47 -15.83
N PHE A 124 -10.04 -8.54 -16.69
CA PHE A 124 -9.45 -7.36 -17.31
C PHE A 124 -10.53 -6.76 -18.22
N PRO A 125 -10.89 -5.47 -18.09
CA PRO A 125 -11.65 -4.84 -19.14
C PRO A 125 -10.77 -4.85 -20.40
N ASN A 126 -11.23 -5.63 -21.38
CA ASN A 126 -10.83 -5.76 -22.78
C ASN A 126 -9.40 -5.28 -23.17
N PRO A 127 -8.51 -6.19 -23.66
CA PRO A 127 -7.19 -5.82 -24.18
C PRO A 127 -7.21 -4.82 -25.35
N ALA A 128 -8.36 -4.51 -25.96
CA ALA A 128 -8.51 -3.46 -26.98
C ALA A 128 -8.16 -2.04 -26.48
N LEU A 129 -8.12 -1.78 -25.17
CA LEU A 129 -7.72 -0.48 -24.61
C LEU A 129 -6.21 -0.34 -24.37
N ALA A 130 -5.42 -1.41 -24.54
CA ALA A 130 -3.95 -1.34 -24.47
C ALA A 130 -3.30 -0.68 -25.71
N GLY A 131 -4.07 -0.41 -26.77
CA GLY A 131 -3.58 0.12 -28.05
C GLY A 131 -3.50 1.65 -28.17
N PHE A 132 -3.85 2.43 -27.14
CA PHE A 132 -3.92 3.91 -27.24
C PHE A 132 -2.68 4.68 -26.74
N LEU A 133 -1.53 4.00 -26.53
CA LEU A 133 -0.27 4.66 -26.17
C LEU A 133 0.86 4.40 -27.18
N THR A 134 0.56 4.35 -28.48
CA THR A 134 1.59 4.35 -29.54
C THR A 134 1.29 5.30 -30.69
N SER A 135 0.64 6.44 -30.46
CA SER A 135 0.58 7.49 -31.48
C SER A 135 0.54 8.90 -30.87
N SER A 136 1.71 9.37 -30.46
CA SER A 136 2.03 10.80 -30.55
C SER A 136 3.17 10.95 -31.54
N LYS A 137 2.84 10.79 -32.83
CA LYS A 137 3.58 11.51 -33.86
C LYS A 137 3.23 12.97 -33.72
N LEU A 138 4.13 13.69 -33.06
CA LEU A 138 4.31 15.11 -33.24
C LEU A 138 4.54 15.35 -34.75
N GLN A 139 3.59 15.94 -35.44
CA GLN A 139 3.85 16.63 -36.71
C GLN A 139 3.29 18.04 -36.59
N LEU A 140 4.22 18.95 -36.34
CA LEU A 140 4.17 20.33 -36.80
C LEU A 140 3.91 20.33 -38.31
N ILE A 141 2.74 20.83 -38.74
CA ILE A 141 2.55 21.89 -39.75
C ILE A 141 1.26 22.61 -39.39
#